data_AF-A0A7C6X1N6-F1
#
_entry.id   AF-A0A7C6X1N6-F1
#
_cell.length_a   1.000
_cell.length_b   1.000
_cell.length_c   1.000
_cell.angle_alpha   90.00
_cell.angle_beta   90.00
_cell.angle_gamma   90.00
#
_symmetry.space_group_name_H-M   'P 1'
#
loop_
_entity.id
_entity.type
_entity.pdbx_description
1 polymer ?
#
loop_
_entity_poly.entity_id
_entity_poly.type
_entity_poly.pdbx_seq_one_letter_code
_entity_poly.pdbx_strand_id
1 'polypeptide(L)'
;MFDVHVIKEATRTFSMEGRQFTASYLLGEERDAEGQRCVIRAVLREAGNAGSHKESTASVQLIYLHPDIGRRIFEVIAGAEEPVFPVHLPDIVRDQIAATSLIEVTEH
;
A
#
# COMPACT_ATOMS: atom_id res chain seq x y z
N MET A 1 7.69 6.59 -20.47
CA MET A 1 6.40 6.59 -19.75
C MET A 1 6.28 5.18 -19.22
N PHE A 2 6.58 4.97 -17.94
CA PHE A 2 6.59 3.63 -17.36
C PHE A 2 5.14 3.18 -17.18
N ASP A 3 4.76 2.09 -17.83
CA ASP A 3 3.43 1.54 -17.79
C ASP A 3 3.33 0.68 -16.52
N VAL A 4 2.73 1.25 -15.47
CA VAL A 4 2.44 0.47 -14.25
C VAL A 4 1.19 -0.34 -14.54
N HIS A 5 1.38 -1.65 -14.76
CA HIS A 5 0.29 -2.58 -14.96
C HIS A 5 -0.40 -2.85 -13.63
N VAL A 6 -1.64 -2.39 -13.46
CA VAL A 6 -2.41 -2.61 -12.23
C VAL A 6 -2.85 -4.07 -12.15
N ILE A 7 -2.39 -4.78 -11.12
CA ILE A 7 -2.71 -6.19 -10.88
C ILE A 7 -3.94 -6.32 -9.98
N LYS A 8 -3.98 -5.52 -8.92
CA LYS A 8 -5.04 -5.53 -7.91
C LYS A 8 -5.30 -4.12 -7.40
N GLU A 9 -6.54 -3.85 -7.07
CA GLU A 9 -6.95 -2.67 -6.34
C GLU A 9 -7.87 -3.06 -5.18
N ALA A 10 -7.81 -2.29 -4.10
CA ALA A 10 -8.71 -2.41 -2.98
C ALA A 10 -9.05 -1.00 -2.49
N THR A 11 -10.32 -0.72 -2.30
CA THR A 11 -10.76 0.56 -1.74
C THR A 11 -11.58 0.31 -0.49
N ARG A 12 -11.29 1.09 0.55
CA ARG A 12 -12.00 1.07 1.82
C ARG A 12 -12.46 2.47 2.17
N THR A 13 -13.72 2.59 2.51
CA THR A 13 -14.33 3.86 2.93
C THR A 13 -14.72 3.73 4.39
N PHE A 14 -14.37 4.73 5.17
CA PHE A 14 -14.63 4.75 6.61
C PHE A 14 -14.88 6.18 7.08
N SER A 15 -15.56 6.30 8.21
CA SER A 15 -15.84 7.60 8.83
C SER A 15 -15.06 7.72 10.13
N MET A 16 -14.33 8.81 10.29
CA MET A 16 -13.55 9.12 11.49
C MET A 16 -13.85 10.56 11.91
N GLU A 17 -14.22 10.76 13.17
CA GLU A 17 -14.53 12.09 13.73
C GLU A 17 -15.59 12.89 12.92
N GLY A 18 -16.58 12.19 12.36
CA GLY A 18 -17.64 12.81 11.55
C GLY A 18 -17.22 13.19 10.12
N ARG A 19 -16.00 12.84 9.70
CA ARG A 19 -15.50 13.02 8.34
C ARG A 19 -15.43 11.67 7.64
N GLN A 20 -15.69 11.67 6.34
CA GLN A 20 -15.60 10.45 5.53
C GLN A 20 -14.25 10.41 4.83
N PHE A 21 -13.55 9.28 4.96
CA PHE A 21 -12.27 9.01 4.36
C PHE A 21 -12.38 7.83 3.40
N THR A 22 -11.63 7.88 2.32
CA THR A 22 -11.48 6.78 1.37
C THR A 22 -10.01 6.45 1.23
N ALA A 23 -9.63 5.24 1.64
CA ALA A 23 -8.31 4.68 1.41
C ALA A 23 -8.36 3.76 0.19
N SER A 24 -7.57 4.07 -0.83
CA SER A 24 -7.40 3.28 -2.04
C SER A 24 -5.99 2.71 -2.06
N TYR A 25 -5.89 1.39 -2.18
CA TYR A 25 -4.65 0.64 -2.29
C TYR A 25 -4.60 0.02 -3.68
N LEU A 26 -3.45 0.14 -4.33
CA LEU A 26 -3.21 -0.35 -5.66
C LEU A 26 -1.92 -1.15 -5.66
N LEU A 27 -1.97 -2.38 -6.14
CA LEU A 27 -0.82 -3.19 -6.47
C LEU A 27 -0.65 -3.18 -7.99
N GLY A 28 0.49 -2.68 -8.43
CA GLY A 28 0.90 -2.72 -9.82
C GLY A 28 2.23 -3.43 -10.00
N GLU A 29 2.54 -3.72 -11.26
CA GLU A 29 3.82 -4.19 -11.74
C GLU A 29 4.38 -3.17 -12.70
N GLU A 30 5.62 -2.76 -12.49
CA GLU A 30 6.39 -1.95 -13.42
C GLU A 30 7.48 -2.83 -14.02
N ARG A 31 7.56 -2.91 -15.34
CA ARG A 31 8.65 -3.61 -16.02
C ARG A 31 9.63 -2.57 -16.54
N ASP A 32 10.85 -2.62 -16.03
CA ASP A 32 11.94 -1.76 -16.47
C ASP A 32 13.11 -2.57 -17.06
N ALA A 33 14.16 -1.88 -17.52
CA ALA A 33 15.36 -2.51 -18.07
C ALA A 33 16.06 -3.44 -17.05
N GLU A 34 15.87 -3.19 -15.76
CA GLU A 34 16.40 -3.99 -14.66
C GLU A 34 15.51 -5.19 -14.26
N GLY A 35 14.33 -5.35 -14.87
CA GLY A 35 13.40 -6.44 -14.60
C GLY A 35 12.01 -6.01 -14.17
N GLN A 36 11.20 -6.96 -13.69
CA GLN A 36 9.85 -6.70 -13.18
C GLN A 36 9.91 -6.30 -11.71
N ARG A 37 9.28 -5.19 -11.37
CA ARG A 37 9.18 -4.64 -10.02
C ARG A 37 7.71 -4.56 -9.63
N CYS A 38 7.40 -4.85 -8.37
CA CYS A 38 6.07 -4.59 -7.83
C CYS A 38 6.01 -3.20 -7.20
N VAL A 39 4.89 -2.52 -7.43
CA VAL A 39 4.63 -1.18 -6.92
C VAL A 39 3.33 -1.22 -6.13
N ILE A 40 3.39 -0.87 -4.85
CA ILE A 40 2.19 -0.66 -4.03
C ILE A 40 2.00 0.83 -3.86
N ARG A 41 0.82 1.32 -4.23
CA ARG A 41 0.42 2.71 -4.01
C ARG A 41 -0.76 2.73 -3.07
N ALA A 42 -0.68 3.55 -2.02
CA ALA A 42 -1.84 3.83 -1.19
C ALA A 42 -2.14 5.31 -1.20
N VAL A 43 -3.42 5.64 -1.29
CA VAL A 43 -3.94 7.00 -1.35
C VAL A 43 -5.06 7.10 -0.35
N LEU A 44 -4.96 8.03 0.59
CA LEU A 44 -6.04 8.40 1.48
C LEU A 44 -6.61 9.74 1.02
N ARG A 45 -7.93 9.78 0.83
CA ARG A 45 -8.68 11.00 0.50
C ARG A 45 -9.71 11.27 1.58
N GLU A 46 -9.70 12.49 2.12
CA GLU A 46 -10.82 13.01 2.91
C GLU A 46 -11.90 13.54 1.96
N ALA A 47 -13.14 13.07 2.09
CA ALA A 47 -14.28 13.66 1.44
C ALA A 47 -14.63 14.96 2.18
N GLY A 48 -14.23 16.09 1.59
CA GLY A 48 -14.51 17.41 2.14
C GLY A 48 -16.03 17.64 2.23
N ASN A 49 -16.51 18.09 3.39
CA ASN A 49 -17.90 18.49 3.54
C ASN A 49 -18.15 19.74 2.68
N ALA A 50 -19.27 19.77 1.96
CA ALA A 50 -19.63 20.80 0.99
C ALA A 50 -19.46 22.22 1.55
N GLY A 51 -18.32 22.87 1.28
CA GLY A 51 -18.02 24.22 1.76
C GLY A 51 -16.56 24.49 2.12
N SER A 52 -15.73 23.48 2.36
CA SER A 52 -14.28 23.67 2.55
C SER A 52 -13.48 22.69 1.72
N HIS A 53 -12.99 23.19 0.59
CA HIS A 53 -12.29 22.47 -0.48
C HIS A 53 -10.84 22.14 -0.10
N LYS A 54 -10.62 21.57 1.09
CA LYS A 54 -9.31 21.03 1.50
C LYS A 54 -9.33 19.51 1.37
N GLU A 55 -9.21 19.05 0.13
CA GLU A 55 -8.94 17.65 -0.16
C GLU A 55 -7.54 17.30 0.39
N SER A 56 -7.47 16.80 1.63
CA SER A 56 -6.22 16.26 2.16
C SER A 56 -5.98 14.89 1.53
N THR A 57 -5.00 14.84 0.63
CA THR A 57 -4.56 13.61 -0.01
C THR A 57 -3.20 13.21 0.53
N ALA A 58 -3.14 12.08 1.23
CA ALA A 58 -1.88 11.46 1.61
C ALA A 58 -1.62 10.28 0.66
N SER A 59 -0.46 10.22 0.02
CA SER A 59 -0.10 9.10 -0.83
C SER A 59 1.29 8.60 -0.54
N VAL A 60 1.45 7.28 -0.48
CA VAL A 60 2.75 6.62 -0.41
C VAL A 60 2.88 5.62 -1.54
N GLN A 61 4.11 5.50 -2.05
CA GLN A 61 4.47 4.53 -3.07
C GLN A 61 5.62 3.68 -2.52
N LEU A 62 5.47 2.37 -2.62
CA LEU A 62 6.45 1.38 -2.20
C LEU A 62 6.85 0.57 -3.42
N ILE A 63 8.15 0.44 -3.65
CA ILE A 63 8.70 -0.28 -4.81
C ILE A 63 9.46 -1.48 -4.29
N TYR A 64 9.09 -2.67 -4.77
CA TYR A 64 9.69 -3.95 -4.41
C TYR A 64 10.30 -4.61 -5.63
N LEU A 65 11.52 -5.10 -5.46
CA LEU A 65 12.22 -5.89 -6.47
C LEU A 65 11.66 -7.32 -6.57
N HIS A 66 11.10 -7.85 -5.47
CA HIS A 66 10.48 -9.18 -5.45
C HIS A 66 8.94 -9.07 -5.51
N PRO A 67 8.30 -9.62 -6.56
CA PRO A 67 6.85 -9.48 -6.74
C PRO A 67 6.04 -10.20 -5.66
N ASP A 68 6.51 -11.36 -5.18
CA ASP A 68 5.86 -12.11 -4.09
C ASP A 68 5.77 -11.30 -2.79
N ILE A 69 6.82 -10.53 -2.46
CA ILE A 69 6.84 -9.68 -1.28
C ILE A 69 5.80 -8.56 -1.44
N GLY A 70 5.77 -7.90 -2.59
CA GLY A 70 4.79 -6.85 -2.88
C GLY A 70 3.35 -7.37 -2.79
N ARG A 71 3.08 -8.55 -3.35
CA ARG A 71 1.76 -9.17 -3.29
C ARG A 71 1.34 -9.51 -1.86
N ARG A 72 2.24 -10.11 -1.07
CA ARG A 72 1.95 -10.50 0.32
C ARG A 72 1.69 -9.28 1.20
N ILE A 73 2.50 -8.24 1.06
CA ILE A 73 2.32 -6.95 1.76
C ILE A 73 0.97 -6.33 1.37
N PHE A 74 0.63 -6.32 0.07
CA PHE A 74 -0.67 -5.82 -0.38
C PHE A 74 -1.83 -6.58 0.27
N GLU A 75 -1.75 -7.91 0.37
CA GLU A 75 -2.79 -8.73 1.00
C GLU A 75 -2.92 -8.45 2.50
N VAL A 76 -1.81 -8.18 3.21
CA VAL A 76 -1.85 -7.75 4.62
C VAL A 76 -2.53 -6.39 4.75
N ILE A 77 -2.19 -5.42 3.89
CA ILE A 77 -2.76 -4.06 3.93
C ILE A 77 -4.26 -4.08 3.58
N ALA A 78 -4.62 -4.75 2.48
CA ALA A 78 -5.98 -4.80 1.98
C ALA A 78 -6.89 -5.68 2.86
N GLY A 79 -6.32 -6.71 3.51
CA GLY A 79 -7.00 -7.64 4.39
C GLY A 79 -7.04 -7.24 5.86
N ALA A 80 -6.39 -6.14 6.24
CA ALA A 80 -6.44 -5.65 7.62
C ALA A 80 -7.89 -5.36 8.06
N GLU A 81 -8.22 -5.67 9.31
CA GLU A 81 -9.55 -5.36 9.85
C GLU A 81 -9.80 -3.85 9.81
N GLU A 82 -8.80 -3.07 10.21
CA GLU A 82 -8.83 -1.60 10.19
C GLU A 82 -8.19 -1.02 8.92
N PRO A 83 -8.64 0.15 8.43
CA PRO A 83 -8.03 0.81 7.29
C PRO A 83 -6.61 1.27 7.63
N VAL A 84 -5.65 0.79 6.86
CA VAL A 84 -4.24 1.15 7.03
C VAL A 84 -3.97 2.51 6.40
N PHE A 85 -3.53 3.48 7.19
CA PHE A 85 -3.20 4.80 6.69
C PHE A 85 -1.86 4.77 5.93
N PRO A 86 -1.71 5.55 4.83
CA PRO A 86 -0.48 5.59 4.04
C PRO A 86 0.79 5.88 4.85
N VAL A 87 0.67 6.65 5.92
CA VAL A 87 1.79 6.99 6.82
C VAL A 87 2.35 5.77 7.57
N HIS A 88 1.52 4.75 7.83
CA HIS A 88 1.91 3.54 8.55
C HIS A 88 2.45 2.44 7.63
N LEU A 89 2.25 2.57 6.32
CA LEU A 89 2.73 1.60 5.36
C LEU A 89 4.24 1.36 5.38
N PRO A 90 5.13 2.38 5.39
CA PRO A 90 6.56 2.11 5.49
C PRO A 90 6.94 1.33 6.76
N ASP A 91 6.28 1.59 7.91
CA ASP A 91 6.51 0.84 9.15
C ASP A 91 6.01 -0.61 9.06
N ILE A 92 4.79 -0.84 8.56
CA ILE A 92 4.22 -2.18 8.36
C ILE A 92 5.10 -3.00 7.42
N VAL A 93 5.61 -2.37 6.36
CA VAL A 93 6.51 -3.00 5.40
C VAL A 93 7.82 -3.38 6.07
N ARG A 94 8.39 -2.48 6.86
CA ARG A 94 9.64 -2.75 7.58
C ARG A 94 9.47 -3.91 8.55
N ASP A 95 8.34 -3.97 9.23
CA ASP A 95 7.97 -5.07 10.12
C ASP A 95 7.82 -6.40 9.36
N GLN A 96 7.10 -6.42 8.24
CA GLN A 96 6.92 -7.61 7.41
C GLN A 96 8.23 -8.13 6.80
N ILE A 97 9.13 -7.23 6.38
CA ILE A 97 10.46 -7.61 5.90
C ILE A 97 11.30 -8.15 7.05
N ALA A 98 11.30 -7.50 8.22
CA ALA A 98 12.02 -7.98 9.39
C ALA A 98 11.52 -9.36 9.85
N ALA A 99 10.21 -9.58 9.85
CA ALA A 99 9.60 -10.87 10.15
C ALA A 99 9.93 -11.96 9.11
N THR A 100 10.11 -11.57 7.84
CA THR A 100 10.51 -12.50 6.75
C THR A 100 12.01 -12.81 6.76
N SER A 101 12.86 -11.88 7.22
CA SER A 101 14.30 -12.10 7.39
C SER A 101 14.64 -12.99 8.61
N LEU A 102 13.64 -13.40 9.40
CA LEU A 102 13.81 -14.20 10.61
C LEU A 102 13.54 -15.71 10.38
N ILE A 103 13.51 -16.16 9.13
CA ILE A 103 13.43 -17.59 8.81
C ILE A 103 14.86 -18.17 8.90
N GLU A 104 15.12 -18.79 10.03
CA GLU A 104 16.28 -19.57 10.45
C GLU A 104 17.19 -20.11 9.35
N VAL A 105 18.48 -19.75 9.45
CA VAL A 105 19.56 -20.62 8.98
C VAL A 105 19.65 -21.77 9.98
N THR A 106 18.91 -22.86 9.75
CA THR A 106 19.30 -24.16 10.32
C THR A 106 20.53 -24.64 9.57
N GLU A 107 21.70 -24.42 10.16
CA GLU A 107 22.94 -25.10 9.77
C GLU A 107 22.70 -26.62 9.92
N HIS A 108 23.01 -27.39 8.88
CA HIS A 108 22.95 -28.85 8.89
C HIS A 108 24.27 -29.45 8.47
#